data_AF-A0A7S1QIV4-F1
#
_entry.id   AF-A0A7S1QIV4-F1
#
_cell.length_a   1.000
_cell.length_b   1.000
_cell.length_c   1.000
_cell.angle_alpha   90.00
_cell.angle_beta   90.00
_cell.angle_gamma   90.00
#
_symmetry.space_group_name_H-M   'P 1'
#
loop_
_entity.id
_entity.type
_entity.pdbx_description
1 polymer ?
#
loop_
_entity_poly.entity_id
_entity_poly.type
_entity_poly.pdbx_seq_one_letter_code
_entity_poly.pdbx_strand_id
1 'polypeptide(L)'
;MGNTLVTTQRIACGHTDRGQLRQTLLCDRLSQPTAEMAEALIVLQGQPLRLKQFADRDAGSPPPTSGDNGSRPVLLLAMAFVILFGYRCQTEGRARDEPVQPSDFVAAFEVALRSPQEFLQDLLALRAQVVPREKLIRLQPLVSEGEGVSPEMFSGPYGEILRNLAVFLRGAVECAQIYGEIRDSAAAGKIDAQQAARLLDGVESDQRRMLNAMGSGGNPEDDELEDGYR
;
A
#
# COMPACT_ATOMS: atom_id res chain seq x y z
N MET A 1 33.69 26.53 54.29
CA MET A 1 34.57 25.89 53.29
C MET A 1 33.73 24.86 52.56
N GLY A 2 33.71 24.92 51.24
CA GLY A 2 32.65 24.38 50.39
C GLY A 2 32.61 22.86 50.29
N ASN A 3 31.38 22.35 50.21
CA ASN A 3 31.09 20.96 49.86
C ASN A 3 31.33 20.75 48.37
N THR A 4 32.27 19.86 48.07
CA THR A 4 32.31 19.07 46.85
C THR A 4 31.10 18.15 46.83
N LEU A 5 30.36 18.11 45.72
CA LEU A 5 30.18 16.89 44.92
C LEU A 5 29.35 17.21 43.68
N VAL A 6 30.07 17.28 42.56
CA VAL A 6 29.55 16.98 41.23
C VAL A 6 28.97 15.57 41.25
N THR A 7 27.72 15.41 40.85
CA THR A 7 27.22 14.13 40.33
C THR A 7 26.13 14.41 39.30
N THR A 8 26.61 14.63 38.08
CA THR A 8 26.05 14.11 36.83
C THR A 8 24.72 13.34 36.99
N GLN A 9 23.61 13.97 36.63
CA GLN A 9 22.42 13.26 36.17
C GLN A 9 22.77 12.54 34.86
N ARG A 10 23.35 11.35 34.97
CA ARG A 10 23.21 10.33 33.93
C ARG A 10 21.74 9.94 33.94
N ILE A 11 20.96 10.54 33.04
CA ILE A 11 19.72 9.93 32.59
C ILE A 11 20.15 8.63 31.95
N ALA A 12 19.98 7.54 32.71
CA ALA A 12 20.19 6.20 32.22
C ALA A 12 19.14 5.96 31.12
N CYS A 13 19.53 6.13 29.86
CA CYS A 13 18.90 5.45 28.73
C CYS A 13 19.21 3.95 28.85
N GLY A 14 18.71 3.33 29.92
CA GLY A 14 18.82 1.91 30.19
C GLY A 14 17.69 1.20 29.48
N HIS A 15 18.03 0.50 28.40
CA HIS A 15 17.22 -0.59 27.82
C HIS A 15 15.74 -0.27 27.63
N THR A 16 15.42 0.75 26.83
CA THR A 16 14.11 0.73 26.16
C THR A 16 14.11 -0.47 25.23
N ASP A 17 13.45 -1.54 25.65
CA ASP A 17 13.28 -2.75 24.87
C ASP A 17 12.78 -2.34 23.49
N ARG A 18 13.54 -2.69 22.43
CA ARG A 18 13.19 -2.37 21.05
C ARG A 18 11.78 -2.85 20.71
N GLY A 19 11.33 -3.93 21.36
CA GLY A 19 9.95 -4.43 21.25
C GLY A 19 8.91 -3.47 21.85
N GLN A 20 9.19 -2.90 23.02
CA GLN A 20 8.30 -1.92 23.65
C GLN A 20 8.25 -0.60 22.87
N LEU A 21 9.41 -0.09 22.40
CA LEU A 21 9.44 1.11 21.55
C LEU A 21 8.67 0.90 20.24
N ARG A 22 8.80 -0.26 19.60
CA ARG A 22 8.04 -0.59 18.39
C ARG A 22 6.53 -0.63 18.64
N GLN A 23 6.10 -1.07 19.82
CA GLN A 23 4.69 -1.09 20.21
C GLN A 23 4.13 0.29 20.51
N THR A 24 4.90 1.19 21.14
CA THR A 24 4.43 2.55 21.43
C THR A 24 4.35 3.43 20.18
N LEU A 25 5.07 3.08 19.11
CA LEU A 25 5.16 3.84 17.86
C LEU A 25 4.33 3.22 16.71
N LEU A 26 3.37 2.34 16.99
CA LEU A 26 2.57 1.67 15.94
C LEU A 26 1.82 2.67 15.05
N CYS A 27 1.23 3.72 15.63
CA CYS A 27 0.56 4.78 14.86
C CYS A 27 1.55 5.56 13.99
N ASP A 28 2.72 5.90 14.52
CA ASP A 28 3.75 6.62 13.78
C ASP A 28 4.27 5.77 12.61
N ARG A 29 4.37 4.45 12.82
CA ARG A 29 4.73 3.49 11.76
C ARG A 29 3.70 3.38 10.64
N LEU A 30 2.43 3.70 10.88
CA LEU A 30 1.40 3.71 9.81
C LEU A 30 1.56 4.93 8.88
N SER A 31 2.12 6.03 9.37
CA SER A 31 2.16 7.30 8.63
C SER A 31 2.93 7.20 7.31
N GLN A 32 4.14 6.63 7.33
CA GLN A 32 4.99 6.48 6.16
C GLN A 32 4.37 5.59 5.07
N PRO A 33 4.01 4.31 5.31
CA PRO A 33 3.44 3.47 4.27
C PRO A 33 2.11 4.00 3.75
N THR A 34 1.32 4.71 4.58
CA THR A 34 0.10 5.39 4.12
C THR A 34 0.42 6.55 3.18
N ALA A 35 1.45 7.35 3.49
CA ALA A 35 1.89 8.46 2.64
C ALA A 35 2.42 7.94 1.30
N GLU A 36 3.27 6.92 1.31
CA GLU A 36 3.78 6.28 0.10
C GLU A 36 2.64 5.72 -0.79
N MET A 37 1.62 5.11 -0.17
CA MET A 37 0.41 4.66 -0.89
C MET A 37 -0.35 5.83 -1.53
N ALA A 38 -0.54 6.93 -0.78
CA ALA A 38 -1.27 8.10 -1.26
C ALA A 38 -0.52 8.80 -2.41
N GLU A 39 0.79 8.99 -2.29
CA GLU A 39 1.65 9.55 -3.34
C GLU A 39 1.62 8.69 -4.61
N ALA A 40 1.77 7.37 -4.46
CA ALA A 40 1.67 6.45 -5.58
C ALA A 40 0.29 6.54 -6.27
N LEU A 41 -0.78 6.66 -5.51
CA LEU A 41 -2.13 6.81 -6.04
C LEU A 41 -2.31 8.10 -6.84
N ILE A 42 -1.78 9.23 -6.36
CA ILE A 42 -1.82 10.51 -7.10
C ILE A 42 -1.19 10.34 -8.47
N VAL A 43 -0.01 9.72 -8.54
CA VAL A 43 0.68 9.47 -9.82
C VAL A 43 -0.16 8.56 -10.73
N LEU A 44 -0.70 7.46 -10.19
CA LEU A 44 -1.49 6.50 -10.94
C LEU A 44 -2.82 7.10 -11.47
N GLN A 45 -3.48 7.94 -10.67
CA GLN A 45 -4.69 8.67 -11.08
C GLN A 45 -4.41 9.66 -12.23
N GLY A 46 -3.20 10.20 -12.33
CA GLY A 46 -2.76 11.02 -13.45
C GLY A 46 -2.45 10.24 -14.73
N GLN A 47 -2.36 8.90 -14.68
CA GLN A 47 -1.91 8.06 -15.80
C GLN A 47 -2.80 6.84 -16.14
N PRO A 48 -4.15 6.93 -16.12
CA PRO A 48 -5.02 5.77 -16.37
C PRO A 48 -4.85 5.17 -17.78
N LEU A 49 -4.54 6.01 -18.78
CA LEU A 49 -4.26 5.54 -20.14
C LEU A 49 -2.99 4.67 -20.22
N ARG A 50 -1.96 4.98 -19.42
CA ARG A 50 -0.72 4.19 -19.38
C ARG A 50 -0.96 2.80 -18.78
N LEU A 51 -1.80 2.70 -17.75
CA LEU A 51 -2.21 1.42 -17.17
C LEU A 51 -2.88 0.53 -18.21
N LYS A 52 -3.82 1.09 -18.98
CA LYS A 52 -4.49 0.37 -20.07
C LYS A 52 -3.54 -0.03 -21.18
N GLN A 53 -2.68 0.89 -21.64
CA GLN A 53 -1.67 0.61 -22.67
C GLN A 53 -0.71 -0.52 -22.26
N PHE A 54 -0.34 -0.59 -20.97
CA PHE A 54 0.45 -1.70 -20.45
C PHE A 54 -0.29 -3.04 -20.57
N ALA A 55 -1.60 -3.08 -20.30
CA ALA A 55 -2.42 -4.28 -20.39
C ALA A 55 -2.73 -4.72 -21.83
N ASP A 56 -2.67 -3.78 -22.78
CA ASP A 56 -2.92 -3.99 -24.21
C ASP A 56 -1.62 -4.19 -25.02
N ARG A 57 -0.45 -4.23 -24.35
CA ARG A 57 0.83 -4.46 -25.04
C ARG A 57 0.89 -5.85 -25.66
N ASP A 58 1.64 -5.97 -26.75
CA ASP A 58 1.92 -7.28 -27.34
C ASP A 58 2.80 -8.13 -26.42
N ALA A 59 2.51 -9.43 -26.32
CA ALA A 59 3.29 -10.39 -25.53
C ALA A 59 4.77 -10.50 -25.99
N GLY A 60 5.07 -10.08 -27.23
CA GLY A 60 6.44 -10.00 -27.76
C GLY A 60 7.19 -8.71 -27.41
N SER A 61 6.55 -7.76 -26.73
CA SER A 61 7.20 -6.52 -26.29
C SER A 61 8.26 -6.82 -25.23
N PRO A 62 9.40 -6.11 -25.22
CA PRO A 62 10.40 -6.29 -24.17
C PRO A 62 9.77 -6.02 -22.79
N PRO A 63 10.12 -6.83 -21.77
CA PRO A 63 9.58 -6.65 -20.43
C PRO A 63 9.99 -5.28 -19.89
N PRO A 64 9.10 -4.54 -19.20
CA PRO A 64 9.36 -3.21 -18.67
C PRO A 64 10.21 -3.28 -17.38
N THR A 65 11.32 -3.99 -17.46
CA THR A 65 12.19 -4.33 -16.34
C THR A 65 13.64 -4.03 -16.67
N SER A 66 14.39 -3.56 -15.69
CA SER A 66 15.81 -3.25 -15.83
C SER A 66 16.65 -4.53 -15.83
N GLY A 67 17.69 -4.57 -16.67
CA GLY A 67 18.69 -5.66 -16.69
C GLY A 67 18.11 -7.03 -17.07
N ASP A 68 18.73 -8.10 -16.57
CA ASP A 68 18.39 -9.50 -16.89
C ASP A 68 17.18 -10.04 -16.09
N ASN A 69 16.36 -9.15 -15.52
CA ASN A 69 15.24 -9.54 -14.64
C ASN A 69 14.07 -10.20 -15.38
N GLY A 70 14.01 -10.05 -16.71
CA GLY A 70 12.98 -10.65 -17.55
C GLY A 70 11.55 -10.31 -17.12
N SER A 71 10.61 -11.24 -17.27
CA SER A 71 9.20 -11.04 -16.88
C SER A 71 8.91 -11.28 -15.39
N ARG A 72 9.91 -11.71 -14.60
CA ARG A 72 9.72 -12.09 -13.20
C ARG A 72 9.15 -10.95 -12.33
N PRO A 73 9.64 -9.70 -12.38
CA PRO A 73 9.06 -8.62 -11.58
C PRO A 73 7.59 -8.35 -11.90
N VAL A 74 7.20 -8.43 -13.17
CA VAL A 74 5.80 -8.25 -13.59
C VAL A 74 4.93 -9.39 -13.06
N LEU A 75 5.42 -10.63 -13.09
CA LEU A 75 4.72 -11.77 -12.52
C LEU A 75 4.51 -11.62 -11.01
N LEU A 76 5.55 -11.24 -10.26
CA LEU A 76 5.46 -11.04 -8.80
C LEU A 76 4.46 -9.93 -8.46
N LEU A 77 4.50 -8.82 -9.19
CA LEU A 77 3.54 -7.73 -9.04
C LEU A 77 2.11 -8.22 -9.32
N ALA A 78 1.90 -8.92 -10.43
CA ALA A 78 0.61 -9.47 -10.81
C ALA A 78 0.07 -10.44 -9.75
N MET A 79 0.90 -11.39 -9.29
CA MET A 79 0.54 -12.32 -8.23
C MET A 79 0.06 -11.59 -6.97
N ALA A 80 0.79 -10.56 -6.55
CA ALA A 80 0.47 -9.84 -5.33
C ALA A 80 -0.83 -9.03 -5.44
N PHE A 81 -1.06 -8.31 -6.54
CA PHE A 81 -2.35 -7.62 -6.76
C PHE A 81 -3.52 -8.59 -6.85
N VAL A 82 -3.34 -9.70 -7.56
CA VAL A 82 -4.36 -10.75 -7.71
C VAL A 82 -4.70 -11.39 -6.35
N ILE A 83 -3.72 -11.69 -5.50
CA ILE A 83 -3.96 -12.21 -4.14
C ILE A 83 -4.66 -11.16 -3.27
N LEU A 84 -4.19 -9.91 -3.32
CA LEU A 84 -4.70 -8.83 -2.49
C LEU A 84 -6.17 -8.53 -2.80
N PHE A 85 -6.50 -8.30 -4.06
CA PHE A 85 -7.85 -7.91 -4.52
C PHE A 85 -8.75 -9.08 -4.93
N GLY A 86 -8.19 -10.28 -5.11
CA GLY A 86 -8.96 -11.46 -5.51
C GLY A 86 -9.39 -11.45 -6.98
N TYR A 87 -8.63 -10.78 -7.85
CA TYR A 87 -8.90 -10.76 -9.30
C TYR A 87 -8.89 -12.18 -9.87
N ARG A 88 -9.79 -12.45 -10.82
CA ARG A 88 -9.95 -13.78 -11.43
C ARG A 88 -9.73 -13.71 -12.93
N CYS A 89 -9.11 -14.76 -13.48
CA CYS A 89 -9.01 -14.91 -14.93
C CYS A 89 -10.33 -15.41 -15.50
N GLN A 90 -10.83 -14.75 -16.54
CA GLN A 90 -11.92 -15.27 -17.36
C GLN A 90 -11.29 -16.03 -18.54
N THR A 91 -11.23 -17.36 -18.45
CA THR A 91 -10.79 -18.19 -19.58
C THR A 91 -12.01 -18.95 -20.11
N GLU A 92 -12.37 -18.70 -21.37
CA GLU A 92 -13.33 -19.51 -22.15
C GLU A 92 -14.70 -19.75 -21.48
N GLY A 93 -15.33 -18.69 -20.97
CA GLY A 93 -16.73 -18.74 -20.53
C GLY A 93 -17.00 -19.52 -19.23
N ARG A 94 -15.95 -19.95 -18.52
CA ARG A 94 -16.04 -20.44 -17.14
C ARG A 94 -15.16 -19.57 -16.26
N ALA A 95 -15.76 -18.89 -15.28
CA ALA A 95 -14.99 -18.27 -14.22
C ALA A 95 -14.24 -19.39 -13.49
N ARG A 96 -12.91 -19.46 -13.64
CA ARG A 96 -12.09 -20.36 -12.83
C ARG A 96 -12.06 -19.86 -11.39
N ASP A 97 -12.11 -20.80 -10.45
CA ASP A 97 -11.77 -20.57 -9.06
C ASP A 97 -10.25 -20.44 -8.96
N GLU A 98 -9.79 -19.24 -8.57
CA GLU A 98 -8.41 -18.84 -8.25
C GLU A 98 -7.32 -19.14 -9.33
N PRO A 99 -6.46 -18.18 -9.71
CA PRO A 99 -5.38 -18.44 -10.66
C PRO A 99 -4.39 -19.48 -10.11
N VAL A 100 -4.02 -20.46 -10.95
CA VAL A 100 -3.16 -21.59 -10.55
C VAL A 100 -1.80 -21.49 -11.22
N GLN A 101 -1.76 -21.08 -12.49
CA GLN A 101 -0.51 -20.99 -13.26
C GLN A 101 0.03 -19.55 -13.28
N PRO A 102 1.36 -19.35 -13.42
CA PRO A 102 1.96 -18.01 -13.51
C PRO A 102 1.31 -17.10 -14.56
N SER A 103 0.96 -17.63 -15.73
CA SER A 103 0.26 -16.89 -16.79
C SER A 103 -1.14 -16.42 -16.38
N ASP A 104 -1.83 -17.18 -15.52
CA ASP A 104 -3.19 -16.84 -15.06
C ASP A 104 -3.16 -15.58 -14.19
N PHE A 105 -2.12 -15.42 -13.37
CA PHE A 105 -1.92 -14.22 -12.55
C PHE A 105 -1.69 -12.98 -13.41
N VAL A 106 -0.80 -13.08 -14.40
CA VAL A 106 -0.52 -11.98 -15.32
C VAL A 106 -1.78 -11.61 -16.11
N ALA A 107 -2.50 -12.60 -16.65
CA ALA A 107 -3.74 -12.36 -17.39
C ALA A 107 -4.82 -11.72 -16.53
N ALA A 108 -5.06 -12.20 -15.30
CA ALA A 108 -6.04 -11.61 -14.39
C ALA A 108 -5.69 -10.16 -14.02
N PHE A 109 -4.40 -9.89 -13.79
CA PHE A 109 -3.91 -8.54 -13.52
C PHE A 109 -4.08 -7.61 -14.72
N GLU A 110 -3.72 -8.05 -15.92
CA GLU A 110 -3.91 -7.27 -17.15
C GLU A 110 -5.40 -7.00 -17.43
N VAL A 111 -6.29 -7.96 -17.16
CA VAL A 111 -7.74 -7.75 -17.25
C VAL A 111 -8.20 -6.63 -16.32
N ALA A 112 -7.74 -6.59 -15.07
CA ALA A 112 -8.07 -5.51 -14.15
C ALA A 112 -7.58 -4.15 -14.66
N LEU A 113 -6.36 -4.10 -15.21
CA LEU A 113 -5.77 -2.86 -15.75
C LEU A 113 -6.45 -2.34 -17.03
N ARG A 114 -7.22 -3.17 -17.76
CA ARG A 114 -8.03 -2.71 -18.91
C ARG A 114 -9.21 -1.81 -18.51
N SER A 115 -9.64 -1.90 -17.25
CA SER A 115 -10.63 -1.03 -16.61
C SER A 115 -9.93 -0.14 -15.57
N PRO A 116 -9.08 0.83 -15.98
CA PRO A 116 -8.22 1.56 -15.05
C PRO A 116 -9.00 2.33 -13.99
N GLN A 117 -10.21 2.82 -14.28
CA GLN A 117 -11.05 3.50 -13.30
C GLN A 117 -11.50 2.56 -12.18
N GLU A 118 -11.96 1.36 -12.52
CA GLU A 118 -12.38 0.34 -11.54
C GLU A 118 -11.18 -0.11 -10.70
N PHE A 119 -10.05 -0.40 -11.36
CA PHE A 119 -8.81 -0.76 -10.68
C PHE A 119 -8.34 0.33 -9.70
N LEU A 120 -8.37 1.61 -10.09
CA LEU A 120 -8.01 2.71 -9.20
C LEU A 120 -9.00 2.88 -8.04
N GLN A 121 -10.30 2.63 -8.26
CA GLN A 121 -11.29 2.60 -7.19
C GLN A 121 -11.03 1.48 -6.20
N ASP A 122 -10.61 0.30 -6.67
CA ASP A 122 -10.21 -0.81 -5.79
C ASP A 122 -9.01 -0.40 -4.92
N LEU A 123 -8.00 0.27 -5.48
CA LEU A 123 -6.85 0.76 -4.70
C LEU A 123 -7.25 1.80 -3.65
N LEU A 124 -8.16 2.72 -4.00
CA LEU A 124 -8.70 3.70 -3.06
C LEU A 124 -9.54 3.06 -1.95
N ALA A 125 -10.33 2.05 -2.30
CA ALA A 125 -11.22 1.34 -1.39
C ALA A 125 -10.48 0.36 -0.47
N LEU A 126 -9.23 0.00 -0.79
CA LEU A 126 -8.44 -0.95 -0.01
C LEU A 126 -8.31 -0.50 1.45
N ARG A 127 -8.86 -1.28 2.36
CA ARG A 127 -8.67 -1.11 3.81
C ARG A 127 -7.64 -2.12 4.31
N ALA A 128 -6.42 -1.67 4.56
CA ALA A 128 -5.35 -2.51 5.08
C ALA A 128 -5.70 -3.17 6.43
N GLN A 129 -6.56 -2.51 7.23
CA GLN A 129 -7.08 -2.98 8.52
C GLN A 129 -7.70 -4.38 8.44
N VAL A 130 -8.42 -4.65 7.36
CA VAL A 130 -9.27 -5.84 7.19
C VAL A 130 -8.62 -6.93 6.33
N VAL A 131 -7.37 -6.76 5.93
CA VAL A 131 -6.65 -7.79 5.16
C VAL A 131 -6.43 -9.03 6.05
N PRO A 132 -6.93 -10.21 5.66
CA PRO A 132 -6.76 -11.44 6.44
C PRO A 132 -5.30 -11.85 6.59
N ARG A 133 -4.96 -12.47 7.73
CA ARG A 133 -3.59 -12.90 8.03
C ARG A 133 -3.06 -13.92 7.03
N GLU A 134 -3.93 -14.79 6.53
CA GLU A 134 -3.62 -15.83 5.54
C GLU A 134 -3.19 -15.19 4.21
N LYS A 135 -3.84 -14.09 3.81
CA LYS A 135 -3.40 -13.32 2.63
C LYS A 135 -2.04 -12.68 2.88
N LEU A 136 -1.80 -12.12 4.08
CA LEU A 136 -0.50 -11.52 4.40
C LEU A 136 0.66 -12.50 4.36
N ILE A 137 0.46 -13.74 4.84
CA ILE A 137 1.48 -14.80 4.75
C ILE A 137 1.87 -15.08 3.29
N ARG A 138 0.89 -15.04 2.37
CA ARG A 138 1.13 -15.22 0.93
C ARG A 138 1.76 -14.00 0.26
N LEU A 139 1.41 -12.79 0.71
CA LEU A 139 1.87 -11.53 0.13
C LEU A 139 3.28 -11.14 0.58
N GLN A 140 3.64 -11.41 1.83
CA GLN A 140 4.90 -10.95 2.42
C GLN A 140 6.15 -11.38 1.62
N PRO A 141 6.28 -12.63 1.13
CA PRO A 141 7.43 -13.02 0.31
C PRO A 141 7.48 -12.32 -1.06
N LEU A 142 6.35 -11.81 -1.55
CA LEU A 142 6.26 -11.14 -2.84
C LEU A 142 6.69 -9.67 -2.77
N VAL A 143 6.78 -9.10 -1.58
CA VAL A 143 7.15 -7.69 -1.34
C VAL A 143 8.36 -7.52 -0.41
N SER A 144 8.99 -8.63 0.00
CA SER A 144 10.15 -8.61 0.89
C SER A 144 11.38 -8.02 0.19
N GLU A 145 12.16 -7.25 0.93
CA GLU A 145 13.43 -6.70 0.45
C GLU A 145 14.40 -7.85 0.13
N GLY A 146 14.74 -8.02 -1.15
CA GLY A 146 15.71 -9.00 -1.66
C GLY A 146 15.15 -10.01 -2.66
N GLU A 147 14.00 -10.63 -2.35
CA GLU A 147 13.42 -11.69 -3.20
C GLU A 147 12.13 -11.25 -3.91
N GLY A 148 11.42 -10.28 -3.33
CA GLY A 148 10.15 -9.76 -3.81
C GLY A 148 10.28 -8.70 -4.91
N VAL A 149 9.15 -8.06 -5.20
CA VAL A 149 9.08 -6.96 -6.16
C VAL A 149 9.70 -5.70 -5.55
N SER A 150 10.66 -5.09 -6.25
CA SER A 150 11.21 -3.78 -5.88
C SER A 150 10.90 -2.76 -6.99
N PRO A 151 10.55 -1.50 -6.64
CA PRO A 151 10.27 -0.47 -7.64
C PRO A 151 11.41 -0.30 -8.66
N GLU A 152 12.65 -0.35 -8.20
CA GLU A 152 13.86 -0.15 -9.01
C GLU A 152 14.02 -1.19 -10.14
N MET A 153 13.33 -2.33 -10.03
CA MET A 153 13.30 -3.37 -11.04
C MET A 153 12.57 -2.94 -12.32
N PHE A 154 11.71 -1.90 -12.28
CA PHE A 154 10.90 -1.48 -13.42
C PHE A 154 11.51 -0.28 -14.16
N SER A 155 11.52 -0.36 -15.49
CA SER A 155 12.03 0.68 -16.38
C SER A 155 11.30 0.69 -17.73
N GLY A 156 11.75 1.56 -18.64
CA GLY A 156 11.14 1.72 -19.96
C GLY A 156 9.82 2.51 -19.94
N PRO A 157 9.02 2.43 -21.02
CA PRO A 157 7.84 3.29 -21.23
C PRO A 157 6.74 3.15 -20.17
N TYR A 158 6.70 2.02 -19.46
CA TYR A 158 5.73 1.72 -18.41
C TYR A 158 6.37 1.68 -17.01
N GLY A 159 7.67 1.99 -16.89
CA GLY A 159 8.41 1.84 -15.65
C GLY A 159 7.83 2.69 -14.51
N GLU A 160 7.37 3.90 -14.80
CA GLU A 160 6.81 4.80 -13.79
C GLU A 160 5.51 4.25 -13.16
N ILE A 161 4.55 3.81 -13.97
CA ILE A 161 3.30 3.24 -13.43
C ILE A 161 3.58 1.95 -12.64
N LEU A 162 4.50 1.09 -13.09
CA LEU A 162 4.82 -0.15 -12.39
C LEU A 162 5.58 0.09 -11.09
N ARG A 163 6.46 1.09 -11.05
CA ARG A 163 7.11 1.56 -9.82
C ARG A 163 6.08 1.98 -8.79
N ASN A 164 5.13 2.83 -9.18
CA ASN A 164 4.10 3.30 -8.25
C ASN A 164 3.16 2.18 -7.81
N LEU A 165 2.84 1.22 -8.68
CA LEU A 165 2.10 0.01 -8.27
C LEU A 165 2.88 -0.84 -7.27
N ALA A 166 4.19 -1.00 -7.43
CA ALA A 166 5.05 -1.71 -6.48
C ALA A 166 5.15 -0.97 -5.13
N VAL A 167 5.29 0.37 -5.15
CA VAL A 167 5.27 1.21 -3.94
C VAL A 167 3.94 1.08 -3.20
N PHE A 168 2.82 1.24 -3.91
CA PHE A 168 1.49 1.09 -3.32
C PHE A 168 1.31 -0.29 -2.66
N LEU A 169 1.70 -1.36 -3.37
CA LEU A 169 1.57 -2.73 -2.89
C LEU A 169 2.40 -2.96 -1.62
N ARG A 170 3.66 -2.48 -1.59
CA ARG A 170 4.53 -2.59 -0.42
C ARG A 170 3.92 -1.86 0.77
N GLY A 171 3.50 -0.61 0.59
CA GLY A 171 2.84 0.17 1.64
C GLY A 171 1.56 -0.50 2.15
N ALA A 172 0.75 -1.07 1.26
CA ALA A 172 -0.47 -1.79 1.64
C ALA A 172 -0.19 -3.02 2.51
N VAL A 173 0.83 -3.82 2.17
CA VAL A 173 1.22 -4.99 2.96
C VAL A 173 1.80 -4.56 4.31
N GLU A 174 2.64 -3.51 4.34
CA GLU A 174 3.21 -2.98 5.58
C GLU A 174 2.14 -2.43 6.52
N CYS A 175 1.22 -1.61 6.02
CA CYS A 175 0.05 -1.14 6.78
C CYS A 175 -0.75 -2.31 7.35
N ALA A 176 -1.04 -3.33 6.54
CA ALA A 176 -1.81 -4.48 6.99
C ALA A 176 -1.10 -5.31 8.05
N GLN A 177 0.24 -5.42 7.98
CA GLN A 177 1.05 -6.04 9.04
C GLN A 177 0.98 -5.24 10.34
N ILE A 178 1.12 -3.91 10.28
CA ILE A 178 1.02 -3.04 11.45
C ILE A 178 -0.38 -3.14 12.08
N TYR A 179 -1.44 -3.18 11.27
CA TYR A 179 -2.80 -3.44 11.78
C TYR A 179 -2.95 -4.82 12.41
N GLY A 180 -2.25 -5.84 11.89
CA GLY A 180 -2.11 -7.13 12.55
C GLY A 180 -1.45 -7.03 13.92
N GLU A 181 -0.35 -6.28 14.04
CA GLU A 181 0.35 -6.04 15.30
C GLU A 181 -0.53 -5.29 16.32
N ILE A 182 -1.33 -4.32 15.87
CA ILE A 182 -2.31 -3.60 16.72
C ILE A 182 -3.36 -4.58 17.26
N ARG A 183 -3.93 -5.43 16.40
CA ARG A 183 -4.91 -6.46 16.80
C ARG A 183 -4.33 -7.42 17.84
N ASP A 184 -3.13 -7.94 17.59
CA ASP A 184 -2.47 -8.87 18.49
C ASP A 184 -2.11 -8.21 19.84
N SER A 185 -1.70 -6.93 19.81
CA SER A 185 -1.37 -6.16 21.02
C SER A 185 -2.61 -5.82 21.85
N ALA A 186 -3.73 -5.48 21.21
CA ALA A 186 -5.01 -5.26 21.87
C ALA A 186 -5.54 -6.56 22.51
N ALA A 187 -5.48 -7.68 21.78
CA ALA A 187 -5.88 -8.99 22.29
C ALA A 187 -5.02 -9.43 23.49
N ALA A 188 -3.73 -9.06 23.50
CA ALA A 188 -2.82 -9.31 24.60
C ALA A 188 -2.93 -8.29 25.76
N GLY A 189 -3.83 -7.31 25.69
CA GLY A 189 -4.00 -6.27 26.70
C GLY A 189 -2.84 -5.27 26.81
N LYS A 190 -1.98 -5.18 25.78
CA LYS A 190 -0.83 -4.26 25.72
C LYS A 190 -1.21 -2.85 25.25
N ILE A 191 -2.35 -2.74 24.58
CA ILE A 191 -2.92 -1.47 24.11
C ILE A 191 -4.36 -1.41 24.63
N ASP A 192 -4.81 -0.21 24.99
CA ASP A 192 -6.19 0.02 25.38
C ASP A 192 -7.17 -0.38 24.25
N ALA A 193 -8.24 -1.09 24.61
CA ALA A 193 -9.19 -1.62 23.63
C ALA A 193 -9.92 -0.49 22.87
N GLN A 194 -10.20 0.64 23.51
CA GLN A 194 -10.84 1.78 22.84
C GLN A 194 -9.87 2.46 21.88
N GLN A 195 -8.59 2.58 22.27
CA GLN A 195 -7.54 3.08 21.39
C GLN A 195 -7.37 2.19 20.15
N ALA A 196 -7.34 0.86 20.34
CA ALA A 196 -7.25 -0.09 19.23
C ALA A 196 -8.48 -0.02 18.30
N ALA A 197 -9.69 0.06 18.86
CA ALA A 197 -10.93 0.20 18.10
C ALA A 197 -10.93 1.47 17.22
N ARG A 198 -10.46 2.61 17.74
CA ARG A 198 -10.33 3.86 16.94
C ARG A 198 -9.44 3.71 15.70
N LEU A 199 -8.45 2.82 15.76
CA LEU A 199 -7.53 2.56 14.65
C LEU A 199 -8.09 1.52 13.67
N LEU A 200 -8.81 0.52 14.17
CA LEU A 200 -9.25 -0.64 13.39
C LEU A 200 -10.64 -0.48 12.77
N ASP A 201 -11.54 0.24 13.42
CA ASP A 201 -12.97 0.29 13.06
C ASP A 201 -13.32 1.45 12.11
N GLY A 202 -12.33 2.18 11.61
CA GLY A 202 -12.53 3.25 10.63
C GLY A 202 -13.17 2.74 9.33
N VAL A 203 -14.24 3.39 8.87
CA VAL A 203 -15.01 2.97 7.68
C VAL A 203 -14.29 3.31 6.37
N GLU A 204 -13.46 4.36 6.38
CA GLU A 204 -12.64 4.77 5.25
C GLU A 204 -11.22 4.21 5.33
N SER A 205 -10.58 4.05 4.18
CA SER A 205 -9.16 3.70 4.09
C SER A 205 -8.27 4.90 4.46
N ASP A 206 -7.09 4.64 5.01
CA ASP A 206 -6.19 5.71 5.48
C ASP A 206 -5.67 6.58 4.35
N GLN A 207 -5.31 5.96 3.22
CA GLN A 207 -4.88 6.65 2.03
C GLN A 207 -6.00 7.52 1.45
N ARG A 208 -7.27 7.10 1.52
CA ARG A 208 -8.40 7.94 1.09
C ARG A 208 -8.59 9.13 2.01
N ARG A 209 -8.50 8.93 3.33
CA ARG A 209 -8.54 10.04 4.30
C ARG A 209 -7.41 11.04 4.06
N MET A 210 -6.21 10.54 3.78
CA MET A 210 -5.05 11.37 3.47
C MET A 210 -5.23 12.14 2.15
N LEU A 211 -5.68 11.48 1.08
CA LEU A 211 -5.98 12.14 -0.20
C LEU A 211 -7.06 13.22 -0.05
N ASN A 212 -8.12 12.94 0.70
CA ASN A 212 -9.16 13.94 0.99
C ASN A 212 -8.58 15.13 1.77
N ALA A 213 -7.69 14.90 2.73
CA ALA A 213 -7.04 15.98 3.48
C ALA A 213 -6.11 16.83 2.60
N MET A 214 -5.43 16.22 1.62
CA MET A 214 -4.60 16.94 0.65
C MET A 214 -5.42 17.67 -0.42
N GLY A 215 -6.58 17.13 -0.81
CA GLY A 215 -7.49 17.70 -1.81
C GLY A 215 -8.49 18.73 -1.25
N SER A 216 -8.79 18.69 0.05
CA SER A 216 -9.65 19.67 0.73
C SER A 216 -8.92 20.97 1.08
N GLY A 217 -7.70 21.15 0.57
CA GLY A 217 -7.06 22.47 0.44
C GLY A 217 -7.55 23.28 -0.76
N GLY A 218 -8.54 22.78 -1.51
CA GLY A 218 -9.25 23.54 -2.54
C GLY A 218 -10.12 24.64 -1.92
N ASN A 219 -9.62 25.87 -1.98
CA ASN A 219 -10.28 27.16 -1.82
C ASN A 219 -11.67 27.19 -1.13
N PRO A 220 -11.78 27.75 0.10
CA PRO A 220 -13.04 28.26 0.63
C PRO A 220 -13.53 29.56 -0.06
N GLU A 221 -12.86 30.06 -1.11
CA GLU A 221 -13.12 31.40 -1.68
C GLU A 221 -14.01 31.44 -2.94
N ASP A 222 -14.48 30.31 -3.47
CA ASP A 222 -15.37 30.31 -4.65
C ASP A 222 -16.87 30.19 -4.32
N ASP A 223 -17.27 30.17 -3.05
CA ASP A 223 -18.68 30.01 -2.63
C ASP A 223 -19.34 31.31 -2.09
N GLU A 224 -18.68 32.48 -2.18
CA GLU A 224 -19.21 33.77 -1.67
C GLU A 224 -19.43 34.87 -2.74
N LEU A 225 -19.54 34.54 -4.04
CA LEU A 225 -19.81 35.56 -5.09
C LEU A 225 -21.03 35.29 -5.97
N GLU A 226 -22.07 34.62 -5.46
CA GLU A 226 -23.36 34.49 -6.17
C GLU A 226 -24.61 34.90 -5.37
N ASP A 227 -24.47 35.78 -4.38
CA ASP A 227 -25.62 36.42 -3.72
C ASP A 227 -25.44 37.95 -3.66
N GLY A 228 -25.62 38.62 -4.80
CA GLY A 228 -25.33 40.05 -4.86
C GLY A 228 -25.77 40.83 -6.09
N TYR A 229 -26.82 40.42 -6.81
CA TYR A 229 -27.54 41.34 -7.72
C TYR A 229 -29.05 41.09 -7.68
N ARG A 230 -29.73 41.87 -6.83
CA ARG A 230 -31.12 42.29 -7.00
C ARG A 230 -31.20 43.79 -6.81
#